data_AF-A0A7J7RL88-F1
#
_entry.id   AF-A0A7J7RL88-F1
#
_cell.length_a   1.000
_cell.length_b   1.000
_cell.length_c   1.000
_cell.angle_alpha   90.00
_cell.angle_beta   90.00
_cell.angle_gamma   90.00
#
_symmetry.space_group_name_H-M   'P 1'
#
loop_
_entity.id
_entity.type
_entity.pdbx_description
1 polymer ?
#
loop_
_entity_poly.entity_id
_entity_poly.type
_entity_poly.pdbx_seq_one_letter_code
_entity_poly.pdbx_strand_id
1 'polypeptide(L)'
;MGVLCRSLAGLVGFSLLGLLFGAYLMMLAVLSPCPPLVGTTAGTVLVVLSWVLCLGLFSYVKVAAGSLLHGGGRPALLAVGVAIQVGSLLGAVAMFPPTSVYHVFRSGKDCVDLCGP
;
A
#
# COMPACT_ATOMS: atom_id res chain seq x y z
N MET A 1 5.95 -25.14 2.41
CA MET A 1 4.71 -24.73 1.74
C MET A 1 4.08 -23.62 2.56
N GLY A 2 4.16 -22.37 2.12
CA GLY A 2 3.56 -21.24 2.84
C GLY A 2 2.05 -21.46 2.97
N VAL A 3 1.48 -21.03 4.10
CA VAL A 3 0.04 -21.13 4.36
C VAL A 3 -0.69 -20.33 3.28
N LEU A 4 -1.18 -21.01 2.25
CA LEU A 4 -1.95 -20.39 1.19
C LEU A 4 -3.40 -20.32 1.66
N CYS A 5 -3.87 -19.13 2.00
CA CYS A 5 -5.25 -18.93 2.41
C CYS A 5 -6.12 -19.08 1.17
N ARG A 6 -6.71 -20.27 1.01
CA ARG A 6 -7.64 -20.58 -0.10
C ARG A 6 -9.04 -20.01 0.12
N SER A 7 -9.24 -19.24 1.19
CA SER A 7 -10.51 -18.60 1.50
C SER A 7 -10.55 -17.20 0.88
N LEU A 8 -11.53 -16.97 0.01
CA LEU A 8 -11.76 -15.65 -0.60
C LEU A 8 -12.08 -14.58 0.47
N ALA A 9 -12.82 -14.95 1.52
CA ALA A 9 -13.09 -14.07 2.66
C ALA A 9 -11.80 -13.68 3.42
N GLY A 10 -10.88 -14.63 3.58
CA GLY A 10 -9.56 -14.35 4.18
C GLY A 10 -8.73 -13.40 3.33
N LEU A 11 -8.78 -13.58 2.01
CA LEU A 11 -8.09 -12.71 1.05
C LEU A 11 -8.64 -11.27 1.04
N VAL A 12 -9.96 -11.12 1.15
CA VAL A 12 -10.61 -9.82 1.35
C VAL A 12 -10.17 -9.21 2.69
N GLY A 13 -10.14 -9.98 3.77
CA GLY A 13 -9.64 -9.52 5.07
C GLY A 13 -8.21 -9.00 5.01
N PHE A 14 -7.28 -9.73 4.38
CA PHE A 14 -5.91 -9.28 4.18
C PHE A 14 -5.81 -8.03 3.28
N SER A 15 -6.69 -7.91 2.29
CA SER A 15 -6.75 -6.73 1.42
C SER A 15 -7.20 -5.49 2.19
N LEU A 16 -8.22 -5.62 3.04
CA LEU A 16 -8.70 -4.54 3.91
C LEU A 16 -7.64 -4.14 4.94
N LEU A 17 -6.93 -5.12 5.51
CA LEU A 17 -5.83 -4.84 6.44
C LEU A 17 -4.67 -4.12 5.73
N GLY A 18 -4.32 -4.53 4.50
CA GLY A 18 -3.34 -3.80 3.68
C GLY A 18 -3.77 -2.37 3.39
N LEU A 19 -5.06 -2.17 3.08
CA LEU A 19 -5.63 -0.85 2.84
C LEU A 19 -5.58 0.04 4.10
N LEU A 20 -5.80 -0.52 5.29
CA LEU A 20 -5.67 0.21 6.56
C LEU A 20 -4.25 0.79 6.71
N PHE A 21 -3.21 -0.03 6.53
CA PHE A 21 -1.83 0.44 6.59
C PHE A 21 -1.52 1.44 5.46
N GLY A 22 -2.04 1.20 4.25
CA GLY A 22 -1.91 2.15 3.14
C GLY A 22 -2.55 3.51 3.43
N ALA A 23 -3.73 3.53 4.04
CA ALA A 23 -4.42 4.75 4.45
C ALA A 23 -3.63 5.52 5.52
N TYR A 24 -3.06 4.80 6.50
CA TYR A 24 -2.15 5.40 7.47
C TYR A 24 -0.95 6.07 6.79
N LEU A 25 -0.27 5.38 5.86
CA LEU A 25 0.87 5.94 5.12
C LEU A 25 0.47 7.14 4.25
N MET A 26 -0.71 7.10 3.62
CA MET A 26 -1.24 8.25 2.87
C MET A 26 -1.52 9.44 3.76
N MET A 27 -2.09 9.22 4.95
CA MET A 27 -2.32 10.28 5.92
C MET A 27 -1.00 10.93 6.35
N LEU A 28 0.04 10.15 6.62
CA LEU A 28 1.37 10.69 6.92
C LEU A 28 1.94 11.50 5.75
N ALA A 29 1.75 11.04 4.51
CA ALA A 29 2.21 11.75 3.34
C ALA A 29 1.49 13.12 3.17
N VAL A 30 0.18 13.18 3.42
CA VAL A 30 -0.60 14.42 3.39
C VAL A 30 -0.20 15.38 4.51
N LEU A 31 0.15 14.87 5.70
CA LEU A 31 0.58 15.68 6.85
C LEU A 31 2.06 16.08 6.80
N SER A 32 2.81 15.65 5.79
CA SER A 32 4.18 16.09 5.56
C SER A 32 4.22 17.60 5.34
N PRO A 33 5.15 18.37 5.99
CA PRO A 33 6.47 17.94 6.46
C PRO A 33 6.57 17.47 7.92
N CYS A 34 5.57 17.72 8.78
CA CYS A 34 5.59 17.36 10.20
C CYS A 34 4.50 16.31 10.52
N PRO A 35 4.69 15.04 10.13
CA PRO A 35 3.73 13.99 10.45
C PRO A 35 3.64 13.74 11.97
N PRO A 36 2.52 13.18 12.47
CA PRO A 36 2.40 12.84 13.87
C PRO A 36 3.48 11.84 14.29
N LEU A 37 4.00 11.98 15.52
CA LEU A 37 5.07 11.14 16.07
C LEU A 37 6.44 11.27 15.37
N VAL A 38 6.64 12.31 14.55
CA VAL A 38 7.94 12.66 13.97
C VAL A 38 8.98 12.89 15.07
N GLY A 39 10.23 12.49 14.81
CA GLY A 39 11.33 12.61 15.79
C GLY A 39 11.33 11.57 16.91
N THR A 40 10.34 10.66 16.96
CA THR A 40 10.29 9.59 17.96
C THR A 40 10.70 8.23 17.36
N THR A 41 11.37 7.38 18.15
CA THR A 41 11.70 6.00 17.74
C THR A 41 10.45 5.17 17.45
N ALA A 42 9.38 5.38 18.22
CA ALA A 42 8.10 4.71 18.03
C ALA A 42 7.48 5.04 16.66
N GLY A 43 7.49 6.32 16.26
CA GLY A 43 7.01 6.76 14.96
C GLY A 43 7.77 6.07 13.82
N THR A 44 9.11 6.09 13.86
CA THR A 44 9.96 5.42 12.86
C THR A 44 9.64 3.95 12.72
N VAL A 45 9.56 3.21 13.84
CA VAL A 45 9.21 1.78 13.83
C VAL A 45 7.82 1.56 13.22
N LEU A 46 6.84 2.38 13.58
CA LEU A 46 5.47 2.23 13.11
C LEU A 46 5.34 2.50 11.60
N VAL A 47 6.05 3.50 11.07
CA VAL A 47 6.11 3.77 9.62
C VAL A 47 6.72 2.60 8.85
N VAL A 48 7.89 2.11 9.31
CA VAL A 48 8.58 1.00 8.65
C VAL A 48 7.73 -0.27 8.68
N LEU A 49 7.17 -0.61 9.84
CA LEU A 49 6.28 -1.77 9.97
C LEU A 49 5.04 -1.64 9.08
N SER A 50 4.42 -0.46 9.03
CA SER A 50 3.24 -0.22 8.18
C SER A 50 3.57 -0.40 6.70
N TRP A 51 4.72 0.09 6.23
CA TRP A 51 5.19 -0.11 4.86
C TRP A 51 5.41 -1.59 4.53
N VAL A 52 6.14 -2.30 5.39
CA VAL A 52 6.44 -3.72 5.20
C VAL A 52 5.15 -4.55 5.19
N LEU A 53 4.25 -4.32 6.15
CA LEU A 53 2.97 -5.03 6.23
C LEU A 53 2.08 -4.72 5.04
N CYS A 54 1.94 -3.45 4.64
CA CYS A 54 1.15 -3.05 3.48
C CYS A 54 1.62 -3.74 2.19
N LEU A 55 2.91 -3.61 1.86
CA LEU A 55 3.48 -4.23 0.66
C LEU A 55 3.42 -5.76 0.73
N GLY A 56 3.70 -6.34 1.90
CA GLY A 56 3.66 -7.78 2.13
C GLY A 56 2.25 -8.36 1.95
N LEU A 57 1.24 -7.74 2.55
CA LEU A 57 -0.17 -8.14 2.45
C LEU A 57 -0.66 -8.09 1.01
N PHE A 58 -0.44 -6.98 0.29
CA PHE A 58 -0.86 -6.88 -1.11
C PHE A 58 -0.10 -7.84 -2.03
N SER A 59 1.19 -8.08 -1.79
CA SER A 59 1.97 -9.06 -2.54
C SER A 59 1.45 -10.49 -2.31
N TYR A 60 1.15 -10.83 -1.05
CA TYR A 60 0.53 -12.10 -0.69
C TYR A 60 -0.83 -12.28 -1.37
N VAL A 61 -1.69 -11.26 -1.32
CA VAL A 61 -3.03 -11.29 -1.95
C VAL A 61 -2.91 -11.56 -3.45
N LYS A 62 -1.99 -10.89 -4.16
CA LYS A 62 -1.75 -11.13 -5.59
C LYS A 62 -1.33 -12.56 -5.87
N VAL A 63 -0.37 -13.09 -5.10
CA VAL A 63 0.13 -14.47 -5.27
C VAL A 63 -0.95 -15.50 -4.97
N ALA A 64 -1.68 -15.34 -3.86
CA ALA A 64 -2.76 -16.24 -3.48
C ALA A 64 -3.92 -16.19 -4.49
N ALA A 65 -4.36 -15.00 -4.93
CA ALA A 65 -5.36 -14.87 -5.99
C ALA A 65 -4.92 -15.58 -7.27
N GLY A 66 -3.69 -15.36 -7.72
CA GLY A 66 -3.13 -16.04 -8.90
C GLY A 66 -3.09 -17.55 -8.75
N SER A 67 -2.74 -18.05 -7.55
CA SER A 67 -2.72 -19.49 -7.28
C SER A 67 -4.12 -20.11 -7.20
N LEU A 68 -5.11 -19.41 -6.65
CA LEU A 68 -6.51 -19.86 -6.64
C LEU A 68 -7.07 -19.95 -8.06
N LEU A 69 -6.82 -18.94 -8.89
CA LEU A 69 -7.31 -18.89 -10.27
C LEU A 69 -6.49 -19.76 -11.23
N HIS A 70 -5.33 -20.26 -10.83
CA HIS A 70 -4.51 -21.17 -11.64
C HIS A 70 -5.28 -22.42 -12.07
N GLY A 71 -6.22 -22.91 -11.25
CA GLY A 71 -7.09 -24.04 -11.61
C GLY A 71 -8.00 -23.77 -12.81
N GLY A 72 -8.27 -22.50 -13.16
CA GLY A 72 -9.02 -22.08 -14.35
C GLY A 72 -8.18 -21.97 -15.62
N GLY A 73 -6.88 -22.31 -15.56
CA GLY A 73 -5.97 -22.34 -16.70
C GLY A 73 -5.55 -20.96 -17.22
N ARG A 74 -5.07 -20.95 -18.47
CA ARG A 74 -4.51 -19.76 -19.14
C ARG A 74 -5.42 -18.51 -19.15
N PRO A 75 -6.74 -18.58 -19.43
CA PRO A 75 -7.57 -17.39 -19.46
C PRO A 75 -7.75 -16.75 -18.08
N ALA A 76 -7.85 -17.56 -17.01
CA ALA A 76 -7.97 -17.07 -15.65
C ALA A 76 -6.69 -16.35 -15.19
N LEU A 77 -5.52 -16.90 -15.52
CA LEU A 77 -4.22 -16.27 -15.26
C LEU A 77 -4.07 -14.93 -16.01
N LEU A 78 -4.54 -14.86 -17.27
CA LEU A 78 -4.56 -13.61 -18.03
C LEU A 78 -5.50 -12.57 -17.38
N ALA A 79 -6.68 -12.98 -16.93
CA ALA A 79 -7.62 -12.08 -16.25
C ALA A 79 -7.02 -11.49 -14.95
N VAL A 80 -6.28 -12.29 -14.17
CA VAL A 80 -5.55 -11.79 -12.99
C VAL A 80 -4.50 -10.75 -13.41
N GLY A 81 -3.73 -11.02 -14.46
CA GLY A 81 -2.73 -10.08 -14.99
C GLY A 81 -3.35 -8.75 -15.43
N VAL A 82 -4.44 -8.81 -16.21
CA VAL A 82 -5.20 -7.63 -16.63
C VAL A 82 -5.71 -6.85 -15.43
N ALA A 83 -6.29 -7.51 -14.43
CA ALA A 83 -6.77 -6.86 -13.21
C ALA A 83 -5.65 -6.13 -12.46
N ILE A 84 -4.46 -6.73 -12.33
CA ILE A 84 -3.29 -6.11 -11.70
C ILE A 84 -2.83 -4.87 -12.49
N GLN A 85 -2.80 -4.96 -13.82
CA GLN A 85 -2.33 -3.87 -14.67
C GLN A 85 -3.31 -2.70 -14.71
N VAL A 86 -4.62 -2.97 -14.80
CA VAL A 86 -5.68 -1.97 -14.67
C VAL A 86 -5.61 -1.30 -13.30
N GLY A 87 -5.39 -2.08 -12.23
CA GLY A 87 -5.20 -1.53 -10.88
C GLY A 87 -3.99 -0.58 -10.78
N SER A 88 -2.87 -0.92 -11.42
CA SER A 88 -1.69 -0.05 -11.47
C SER A 88 -1.96 1.25 -12.22
N LEU A 89 -2.67 1.17 -13.36
CA LEU A 89 -3.09 2.34 -14.13
C LEU A 89 -4.00 3.26 -13.30
N LEU A 90 -5.01 2.69 -12.64
CA LEU A 90 -5.89 3.43 -11.73
C LEU A 90 -5.11 4.11 -10.62
N GLY A 91 -4.14 3.42 -10.01
CA GLY A 91 -3.27 3.98 -8.99
C GLY A 91 -2.44 5.15 -9.50
N ALA A 92 -1.88 5.05 -10.70
CA ALA A 92 -1.12 6.13 -11.32
C ALA A 92 -1.99 7.36 -11.62
N VAL A 93 -3.17 7.15 -12.21
CA VAL A 93 -4.16 8.21 -12.48
C VAL A 93 -4.63 8.87 -11.19
N ALA A 94 -4.83 8.10 -10.11
CA ALA A 94 -5.23 8.63 -8.82
C ALA A 94 -4.12 9.46 -8.15
N MET A 95 -2.86 9.02 -8.25
CA MET A 95 -1.73 9.70 -7.61
C MET A 95 -1.19 10.90 -8.38
N PHE A 96 -1.37 10.94 -9.70
CA PHE A 96 -0.81 12.00 -10.53
C PHE A 96 -1.35 13.40 -10.21
N PRO A 97 -2.67 13.67 -10.12
CA PRO A 97 -3.16 15.02 -9.83
C PRO A 97 -2.71 15.56 -8.46
N PRO A 98 -2.81 14.81 -7.35
CA PRO A 98 -2.35 15.29 -6.04
C PRO A 98 -0.84 15.56 -6.00
N THR A 99 -0.03 14.75 -6.69
CA THR A 99 1.44 14.88 -6.70
C THR A 99 1.94 15.99 -7.63
N SER A 100 1.39 16.08 -8.85
CA SER A 100 1.94 16.94 -9.91
C SER A 100 1.14 18.23 -10.16
N VAL A 101 -0.15 18.27 -9.84
CA VAL A 101 -1.00 19.46 -10.11
C VAL A 101 -1.26 20.23 -8.82
N TYR A 102 -1.76 19.54 -7.79
CA TYR A 102 -2.15 20.17 -6.52
C TYR A 102 -1.00 20.27 -5.51
N HIS A 103 0.10 19.55 -5.73
CA HIS A 103 1.26 19.51 -4.83
C HIS A 103 0.87 19.28 -3.35
N VAL A 104 -0.08 18.35 -3.13
CA VAL A 104 -0.58 17.99 -1.79
C VAL A 104 0.54 17.42 -0.92
N PHE A 105 1.44 16.66 -1.54
CA PHE A 105 2.58 16.07 -0.86
C PHE A 105 3.78 17.02 -0.93
N ARG A 106 4.22 17.50 0.23
CA ARG A 106 5.47 18.25 0.35
C ARG A 106 6.55 17.39 0.97
N SER A 107 7.76 17.44 0.41
CA SER A 107 8.93 16.85 1.04
C SER A 107 9.36 17.72 2.22
N GLY A 108 9.59 17.11 3.38
CA GLY A 108 10.30 17.77 4.47
C GLY A 108 11.74 18.12 4.06
N LYS A 109 12.23 19.26 4.54
CA LYS A 109 13.63 19.70 4.41
C LYS A 109 14.31 19.60 5.77
N ASP A 110 15.32 18.75 5.84
CA ASP A 110 16.19 18.65 7.01
C ASP A 110 16.80 20.03 7.32
N CYS A 111 16.83 20.38 8.61
CA CYS A 111 17.34 21.66 9.15
C CYS A 111 16.53 22.93 8.83
N VAL A 112 15.47 22.86 8.00
CA VAL A 112 14.57 23.99 7.72
C VAL A 112 13.22 23.78 8.41
N ASP A 113 12.67 22.56 8.31
CA ASP A 113 11.43 22.20 8.97
C ASP A 113 11.73 21.74 10.40
N LEU A 114 11.62 22.66 11.37
CA LEU A 114 11.72 22.33 12.80
C LEU A 114 10.42 21.69 13.29
N CYS A 115 10.25 20.40 13.01
CA CYS A 115 9.18 19.62 13.60
C CYS A 115 9.59 19.15 15.00
N GLY A 116 8.88 19.62 16.02
CA GLY A 116 9.01 19.13 17.40
C GLY A 116 8.18 17.88 17.66
N PRO A 117 8.42 17.16 18.78
CA PRO A 117 7.54 16.10 19.27
C PRO A 117 6.17 16.62 19.71
#